data_AF-A0A2V8NI05-F1
#
_entry.id   AF-A0A2V8NI05-F1
#
_cell.length_a   1.000
_cell.length_b   1.000
_cell.length_c   1.000
_cell.angle_alpha   90.00
_cell.angle_beta   90.00
_cell.angle_gamma   90.00
#
_symmetry.space_group_name_H-M   'P 1'
#
loop_
_entity.id
_entity.type
_entity.pdbx_description
1 polymer ?
#
loop_
_entity_poly.entity_id
_entity_poly.type
_entity_poly.pdbx_seq_one_letter_code
_entity_poly.pdbx_strand_id
1 'polypeptide(L)'
;FHPRPSSAGSGYDAAASSGSNLGPTSAKLINGATKMDDKGNEVVAFDGIANRIVHYCVDNGIPYESSVPLDNFKDAKGDLDDVKLIKAFNDAKAPLVFTPKAPIPADAVTASASGLDPHISRASAEAQVSRVAQSRGVATEQIRGLIESNTAGPDLGFLGEPRVNVLTLNIALEGRFPKK
;
A
#
# COMPACT_ATOMS: atom_id res chain seq x y z
N PHE A 1 -5.61 9.68 1.71
CA PHE A 1 -5.02 8.51 2.37
C PHE A 1 -5.43 7.25 1.63
N HIS A 2 -4.47 6.37 1.39
CA HIS A 2 -4.70 5.03 0.87
C HIS A 2 -5.02 4.08 2.03
N PRO A 3 -6.03 3.21 1.86
CA PRO A 3 -6.32 2.17 2.83
C PRO A 3 -5.40 0.96 2.63
N ARG A 4 -5.68 -0.12 3.35
CA ARG A 4 -4.98 -1.40 3.19
C ARG A 4 -5.23 -1.97 1.78
N PRO A 5 -4.35 -2.84 1.26
CA PRO A 5 -4.67 -3.63 0.07
C PRO A 5 -5.93 -4.46 0.29
N SER A 6 -6.78 -4.57 -0.73
CA SER A 6 -7.95 -5.45 -0.69
C SER A 6 -7.70 -6.75 -1.43
N SER A 7 -8.37 -7.82 -1.00
CA SER A 7 -8.48 -9.08 -1.73
C SER A 7 -9.94 -9.38 -2.16
N ALA A 8 -10.84 -8.41 -2.02
CA ALA A 8 -12.26 -8.57 -2.33
C ALA A 8 -12.56 -8.23 -3.79
N GLY A 9 -12.51 -9.22 -4.69
CA GLY A 9 -12.86 -9.01 -6.10
C GLY A 9 -12.00 -7.93 -6.77
N SER A 10 -12.65 -6.91 -7.35
CA SER A 10 -11.98 -5.74 -7.95
C SER A 10 -11.91 -4.58 -6.95
N GLY A 11 -10.83 -4.53 -6.17
CA GLY A 11 -10.65 -3.49 -5.15
C GLY A 11 -11.51 -3.76 -3.91
N TYR A 12 -12.24 -2.76 -3.43
CA TYR A 12 -13.11 -2.89 -2.25
C TYR A 12 -14.53 -3.33 -2.65
N ASP A 13 -14.66 -4.49 -3.29
CA ASP A 13 -15.95 -5.01 -3.76
C ASP A 13 -16.73 -5.66 -2.61
N ALA A 14 -17.82 -5.01 -2.20
CA ALA A 14 -18.69 -5.48 -1.12
C ALA A 14 -19.38 -6.83 -1.43
N ALA A 15 -19.57 -7.16 -2.71
CA ALA A 15 -20.18 -8.43 -3.13
C ALA A 15 -19.18 -9.61 -3.10
N ALA A 16 -17.88 -9.34 -2.94
CA ALA A 16 -16.80 -10.32 -3.01
C ALA A 16 -15.92 -10.36 -1.74
N SER A 17 -16.48 -10.01 -0.58
CA SER A 17 -15.80 -10.00 0.73
C SER A 17 -14.96 -11.27 0.95
N SER A 18 -13.64 -11.10 0.98
CA SER A 18 -12.68 -12.20 1.08
C SER A 18 -11.28 -11.72 1.47
N GLY A 19 -10.51 -12.64 2.08
CA GLY A 19 -9.08 -12.48 2.32
C GLY A 19 -8.24 -13.20 1.26
N SER A 20 -6.93 -12.96 1.27
CA SER A 20 -6.02 -13.57 0.28
C SER A 20 -5.85 -15.08 0.44
N ASN A 21 -6.01 -15.62 1.67
CA ASN A 21 -5.88 -17.03 2.03
C ASN A 21 -4.55 -17.70 1.59
N LEU A 22 -3.49 -16.92 1.43
CA LEU A 22 -2.15 -17.42 1.11
C LEU A 22 -1.35 -17.70 2.39
N GLY A 23 -0.67 -18.84 2.43
CA GLY A 23 0.22 -19.20 3.53
C GLY A 23 1.45 -18.29 3.64
N PRO A 24 2.08 -18.18 4.82
CA PRO A 24 3.19 -17.26 5.08
C PRO A 24 4.46 -17.56 4.25
N THR A 25 4.63 -18.79 3.77
CA THR A 25 5.74 -19.21 2.91
C THR A 25 5.43 -19.12 1.41
N SER A 26 4.25 -18.60 1.04
CA SER A 26 3.83 -18.52 -0.35
C SER A 26 4.66 -17.52 -1.13
N ALA A 27 5.39 -17.99 -2.14
CA ALA A 27 6.10 -17.10 -3.08
C ALA A 27 5.13 -16.12 -3.77
N LYS A 28 3.90 -16.56 -4.07
CA LYS A 28 2.86 -15.68 -4.62
C LYS A 28 2.50 -14.54 -3.66
N LEU A 29 2.42 -14.80 -2.35
CA LEU A 29 2.16 -13.75 -1.35
C LEU A 29 3.33 -12.79 -1.24
N ILE A 30 4.56 -13.32 -1.21
CA ILE A 30 5.78 -12.54 -0.97
C ILE A 30 6.13 -11.72 -2.21
N ASN A 31 6.26 -12.36 -3.37
CA ASN A 31 6.81 -11.77 -4.60
C ASN A 31 5.73 -11.31 -5.58
N GLY A 32 4.52 -11.85 -5.48
CA GLY A 32 3.47 -11.64 -6.48
C GLY A 32 3.47 -12.72 -7.56
N ALA A 33 2.53 -12.60 -8.50
CA ALA A 33 2.42 -13.48 -9.65
C ALA A 33 1.89 -12.73 -10.87
N THR A 34 2.31 -13.15 -12.06
CA THR A 34 1.80 -12.69 -13.36
C THR A 34 0.96 -13.78 -14.03
N LYS A 35 0.18 -13.41 -15.04
CA LYS A 35 -0.56 -14.31 -15.93
C LYS A 35 -0.62 -13.72 -17.34
N MET A 36 -0.96 -14.53 -18.33
CA MET A 36 -1.35 -14.03 -19.65
C MET A 36 -2.84 -13.67 -19.63
N ASP A 37 -3.20 -12.53 -20.22
CA ASP A 37 -4.59 -12.17 -20.49
C ASP A 37 -5.09 -12.83 -21.80
N ASP A 38 -6.38 -12.67 -22.09
CA ASP A 38 -7.02 -13.24 -23.28
C ASP A 38 -6.49 -12.65 -24.60
N LYS A 39 -5.73 -11.55 -24.53
CA LYS A 39 -5.11 -10.88 -25.67
C LYS A 39 -3.63 -11.26 -25.84
N GLY A 40 -3.11 -12.15 -24.99
CA GLY A 40 -1.72 -12.58 -25.02
C GLY A 40 -0.73 -11.57 -24.42
N ASN A 41 -1.19 -10.61 -23.62
CA ASN A 41 -0.33 -9.73 -22.85
C ASN A 41 -0.07 -10.33 -21.47
N GLU A 42 1.16 -10.21 -20.98
CA GLU A 42 1.46 -10.55 -19.59
C GLU A 42 0.96 -9.43 -18.66
N VAL A 43 0.18 -9.79 -17.66
CA VAL A 43 -0.45 -8.88 -16.69
C VAL A 43 -0.25 -9.39 -15.26
N VAL A 44 -0.39 -8.49 -14.30
CA VAL A 44 -0.34 -8.86 -12.87
C VAL A 44 -1.54 -9.74 -12.52
N ALA A 45 -1.27 -10.93 -11.98
CA ALA A 45 -2.30 -11.83 -11.45
C ALA A 45 -2.51 -11.62 -9.94
N PHE A 46 -1.43 -11.27 -9.23
CA PHE A 46 -1.47 -10.97 -7.80
C PHE A 46 -0.30 -10.06 -7.45
N ASP A 47 -0.62 -8.96 -6.78
CA ASP A 47 0.35 -8.02 -6.26
C ASP A 47 0.90 -8.49 -4.90
N GLY A 48 2.19 -8.82 -4.87
CA GLY A 48 2.86 -9.38 -3.69
C GLY A 48 3.32 -8.32 -2.70
N ILE A 49 3.67 -8.74 -1.48
CA ILE A 49 4.15 -7.85 -0.42
C ILE A 49 5.41 -7.08 -0.85
N ALA A 50 6.36 -7.74 -1.52
CA ALA A 50 7.59 -7.10 -2.00
C ALA A 50 7.29 -5.97 -2.99
N ASN A 51 6.40 -6.21 -3.95
CA ASN A 51 5.99 -5.20 -4.92
C ASN A 51 5.28 -4.01 -4.23
N ARG A 52 4.38 -4.29 -3.29
CA ARG A 52 3.71 -3.25 -2.48
C ARG A 52 4.68 -2.42 -1.65
N ILE A 53 5.73 -3.02 -1.10
CA ILE A 53 6.76 -2.29 -0.37
C ILE A 53 7.47 -1.30 -1.29
N VAL A 54 7.80 -1.69 -2.52
CA VAL A 54 8.43 -0.79 -3.51
C VAL A 54 7.55 0.43 -3.74
N HIS A 55 6.29 0.22 -4.13
CA HIS A 55 5.33 1.31 -4.35
C HIS A 55 5.15 2.18 -3.11
N TYR A 56 4.99 1.56 -1.95
CA TYR A 56 4.80 2.30 -0.71
C TYR A 56 6.00 3.19 -0.38
N CYS A 57 7.22 2.74 -0.67
CA CYS A 57 8.41 3.56 -0.46
C CYS A 57 8.49 4.71 -1.45
N VAL A 58 8.25 4.44 -2.73
CA VAL A 58 8.31 5.45 -3.80
C VAL A 58 7.24 6.51 -3.60
N ASP A 59 5.99 6.11 -3.36
CA ASP A 59 4.85 7.02 -3.17
C ASP A 59 5.04 7.96 -1.99
N ASN A 60 5.59 7.45 -0.89
CA ASN A 60 5.72 8.20 0.36
C ASN A 60 7.12 8.81 0.57
N GLY A 61 8.01 8.70 -0.42
CA GLY A 61 9.37 9.23 -0.34
C GLY A 61 10.22 8.58 0.75
N ILE A 62 9.96 7.32 1.09
CA ILE A 62 10.73 6.57 2.08
C ILE A 62 12.04 6.13 1.41
N PRO A 63 13.21 6.45 2.00
CA PRO A 63 14.48 6.02 1.43
C PRO A 63 14.60 4.50 1.41
N TYR A 64 15.27 3.97 0.39
CA TYR A 64 15.43 2.52 0.18
C TYR A 64 16.78 2.21 -0.46
N GLU A 65 17.17 0.95 -0.39
CA GLU A 65 18.24 0.35 -1.19
C GLU A 65 17.65 -0.74 -2.09
N SER A 66 18.15 -0.81 -3.32
CA SER A 66 17.77 -1.83 -4.29
C SER A 66 19.01 -2.38 -4.96
N SER A 67 19.10 -3.70 -5.08
CA SER A 67 20.19 -4.39 -5.80
C SER A 67 20.25 -4.03 -7.29
N VAL A 68 19.12 -3.61 -7.87
CA VAL A 68 19.02 -3.11 -9.24
C VAL A 68 18.30 -1.75 -9.24
N PRO A 69 18.78 -0.73 -9.98
CA PRO A 69 18.10 0.57 -10.06
C PRO A 69 16.65 0.45 -10.50
N LEU A 70 15.72 1.15 -9.81
CA LEU A 70 14.30 1.07 -10.13
C LEU A 70 13.95 1.62 -11.52
N ASP A 71 14.81 2.46 -12.10
CA ASP A 71 14.63 2.97 -13.46
C ASP A 71 14.59 1.85 -14.51
N ASN A 72 15.21 0.69 -14.22
CA ASN A 72 15.16 -0.48 -15.10
C ASN A 72 13.78 -1.14 -15.15
N PHE A 73 12.94 -0.85 -14.16
CA PHE A 73 11.59 -1.39 -14.04
C PHE A 73 10.53 -0.36 -14.41
N LYS A 74 10.89 0.79 -14.98
CA LYS A 74 9.91 1.75 -15.47
C LYS A 74 9.32 1.34 -16.82
N ASP A 75 8.08 1.75 -17.06
CA ASP A 75 7.41 1.65 -18.34
C ASP A 75 7.73 2.87 -19.24
N ALA A 76 7.11 2.95 -20.41
CA ALA A 76 7.32 4.05 -21.35
C ALA A 76 6.82 5.42 -20.84
N LYS A 77 5.97 5.43 -19.81
CA LYS A 77 5.44 6.65 -19.17
C LYS A 77 6.29 7.08 -17.97
N GLY A 78 7.25 6.25 -17.56
CA GLY A 78 8.11 6.49 -16.40
C GLY A 78 7.51 5.94 -15.09
N ASP A 79 6.38 5.25 -15.17
CA ASP A 79 5.73 4.59 -14.03
C ASP A 79 6.36 3.21 -13.79
N LEU A 80 6.31 2.70 -12.56
CA LEU A 80 6.83 1.36 -12.27
C LEU A 80 5.97 0.28 -12.93
N ASP A 81 6.64 -0.62 -13.65
CA ASP A 81 6.04 -1.78 -14.30
C ASP A 81 6.05 -2.97 -13.34
N ASP A 82 4.87 -3.27 -12.79
CA ASP A 82 4.65 -4.36 -11.85
C ASP A 82 4.99 -5.74 -12.43
N VAL A 83 4.77 -5.96 -13.73
CA VAL A 83 5.11 -7.24 -14.37
C VAL A 83 6.63 -7.43 -14.34
N LYS A 84 7.40 -6.39 -14.68
CA LYS A 84 8.86 -6.44 -14.59
C LYS A 84 9.34 -6.63 -13.15
N LEU A 85 8.77 -5.91 -12.19
CA LEU A 85 9.14 -6.03 -10.77
C LEU A 85 8.87 -7.43 -10.24
N ILE A 86 7.65 -7.96 -10.44
CA ILE A 86 7.29 -9.30 -9.99
C ILE A 86 8.21 -10.35 -10.60
N LYS A 87 8.58 -10.22 -11.89
CA LYS A 87 9.53 -11.13 -12.53
C LYS A 87 10.92 -11.01 -11.93
N ALA A 88 11.39 -9.80 -11.63
CA ALA A 88 12.67 -9.58 -10.98
C ALA A 88 12.72 -10.16 -9.56
N PHE A 89 11.64 -10.05 -8.77
CA PHE A 89 11.55 -10.69 -7.46
C PHE A 89 11.50 -12.22 -7.55
N ASN A 90 10.94 -12.77 -8.62
CA ASN A 90 10.86 -14.21 -8.85
C ASN A 90 12.04 -14.77 -9.68
N ASP A 91 13.08 -13.97 -9.98
CA ASP A 91 14.26 -14.47 -10.69
C ASP A 91 15.00 -15.52 -9.85
N ALA A 92 15.14 -16.73 -10.39
CA ALA A 92 15.71 -17.86 -9.66
C ALA A 92 17.24 -17.77 -9.47
N LYS A 93 17.93 -16.94 -10.24
CA LYS A 93 19.39 -16.80 -10.21
C LYS A 93 19.83 -15.57 -9.44
N ALA A 94 19.13 -14.45 -9.63
CA ALA A 94 19.44 -13.16 -9.04
C ALA A 94 18.13 -12.41 -8.69
N PRO A 95 17.41 -12.85 -7.65
CA PRO A 95 16.18 -12.19 -7.24
C PRO A 95 16.47 -10.74 -6.81
N LEU A 96 15.57 -9.84 -7.19
CA LEU A 96 15.63 -8.44 -6.77
C LEU A 96 15.58 -8.35 -5.24
N VAL A 97 16.66 -7.84 -4.65
CA VAL A 97 16.70 -7.46 -3.23
C VAL A 97 16.35 -5.99 -3.11
N PHE A 98 15.29 -5.69 -2.37
CA PHE A 98 14.84 -4.34 -2.05
C PHE A 98 14.74 -4.19 -0.53
N THR A 99 15.30 -3.13 0.04
CA THR A 99 15.36 -2.91 1.49
C THR A 99 14.96 -1.48 1.81
N PRO A 100 13.78 -1.25 2.42
CA PRO A 100 13.40 0.07 2.91
C PRO A 100 14.29 0.48 4.09
N LYS A 101 14.63 1.76 4.17
CA LYS A 101 15.43 2.35 5.26
C LYS A 101 14.59 2.89 6.42
N ALA A 102 13.28 2.69 6.35
CA ALA A 102 12.34 2.96 7.44
C ALA A 102 11.41 1.75 7.62
N PRO A 103 10.87 1.53 8.83
CA PRO A 103 9.90 0.48 9.06
C PRO A 103 8.64 0.72 8.23
N ILE A 104 8.21 -0.31 7.49
CA ILE A 104 6.96 -0.27 6.73
C ILE A 104 5.85 -0.83 7.62
N PRO A 105 4.77 -0.06 7.89
CA PRO A 105 3.64 -0.56 8.63
C PRO A 105 3.05 -1.80 7.95
N ALA A 106 2.86 -2.88 8.69
CA ALA A 106 2.42 -4.15 8.13
C ALA A 106 1.07 -4.03 7.42
N ASP A 107 0.16 -3.22 7.94
CA ASP A 107 -1.18 -3.00 7.39
C ASP A 107 -1.18 -2.23 6.07
N ALA A 108 -0.11 -1.49 5.74
CA ALA A 108 0.04 -0.82 4.45
C ALA A 108 0.28 -1.79 3.28
N VAL A 109 0.86 -2.96 3.54
CA VAL A 109 1.28 -3.92 2.50
C VAL A 109 0.58 -5.28 2.61
N THR A 110 -0.11 -5.53 3.73
CA THR A 110 -0.91 -6.75 3.95
C THR A 110 -2.40 -6.48 3.82
N ALA A 111 -3.08 -7.37 3.10
CA ALA A 111 -4.53 -7.31 2.97
C ALA A 111 -5.22 -7.68 4.30
N SER A 112 -6.43 -7.15 4.51
CA SER A 112 -7.27 -7.58 5.63
C SER A 112 -7.95 -8.91 5.35
N ALA A 113 -8.41 -9.58 6.41
CA ALA A 113 -9.11 -10.86 6.29
C ALA A 113 -10.46 -10.75 5.57
N SER A 114 -11.13 -9.59 5.65
CA SER A 114 -12.39 -9.32 4.95
C SER A 114 -12.20 -8.74 3.55
N GLY A 115 -11.03 -8.18 3.26
CA GLY A 115 -10.80 -7.33 2.09
C GLY A 115 -11.53 -5.98 2.14
N LEU A 116 -12.30 -5.69 3.20
CA LEU A 116 -13.15 -4.50 3.30
C LEU A 116 -12.87 -3.68 4.57
N ASP A 117 -11.66 -3.81 5.12
CA ASP A 117 -11.27 -3.09 6.34
C ASP A 117 -11.12 -1.59 6.03
N PRO A 118 -11.94 -0.71 6.63
CA PRO A 118 -11.84 0.73 6.40
C PRO A 118 -10.76 1.38 7.28
N HIS A 119 -10.09 0.61 8.15
CA HIS A 119 -9.13 1.13 9.09
C HIS A 119 -7.68 0.85 8.67
N ILE A 120 -6.81 1.81 9.00
CA ILE A 120 -5.36 1.67 8.99
C ILE A 120 -4.81 2.02 10.38
N SER A 121 -3.61 1.54 10.66
CA SER A 121 -2.84 1.93 11.83
C SER A 121 -2.47 3.42 11.75
N ARG A 122 -2.26 4.04 12.90
CA ARG A 122 -1.73 5.41 12.96
C ARG A 122 -0.38 5.53 12.24
N ALA A 123 0.48 4.51 12.34
CA ALA A 123 1.77 4.49 11.65
C ALA A 123 1.59 4.52 10.11
N SER A 124 0.64 3.75 9.57
CA SER A 124 0.27 3.78 8.15
C SER A 124 -0.27 5.13 7.70
N ALA A 125 -1.03 5.82 8.55
CA ALA A 125 -1.51 7.17 8.25
C ALA A 125 -0.36 8.19 8.27
N GLU A 126 0.51 8.13 9.28
CA GLU A 126 1.63 9.05 9.47
C GLU A 126 2.63 8.99 8.30
N ALA A 127 2.96 7.79 7.84
CA ALA A 127 3.88 7.61 6.70
C ALA A 127 3.36 8.25 5.39
N GLN A 128 2.06 8.48 5.27
CA GLN A 128 1.46 9.13 4.10
C GLN A 128 1.34 10.66 4.22
N VAL A 129 1.65 11.23 5.39
CA VAL A 129 1.46 12.67 5.69
C VAL A 129 2.17 13.56 4.67
N SER A 130 3.45 13.30 4.39
CA SER A 130 4.25 14.13 3.47
C SER A 130 3.63 14.18 2.06
N ARG A 131 3.28 13.01 1.52
CA ARG A 131 2.64 12.88 0.20
C ARG A 131 1.30 13.60 0.15
N VAL A 132 0.46 13.39 1.17
CA VAL A 132 -0.87 14.02 1.24
C VAL A 132 -0.73 15.54 1.36
N ALA A 133 0.12 16.02 2.27
CA ALA A 133 0.37 17.45 2.48
C ALA A 133 0.82 18.15 1.19
N GLN A 134 1.77 17.54 0.46
CA GLN A 134 2.23 18.05 -0.83
C GLN A 134 1.10 18.10 -1.87
N SER A 135 0.30 17.03 -1.99
CA SER A 135 -0.82 16.98 -2.95
C SER A 135 -1.92 18.02 -2.68
N ARG A 136 -2.05 18.47 -1.42
CA ARG A 136 -3.05 19.45 -0.98
C ARG A 136 -2.47 20.86 -0.85
N GLY A 137 -1.15 21.02 -0.91
CA GLY A 137 -0.47 22.30 -0.72
C GLY A 137 -0.64 22.87 0.69
N VAL A 138 -0.55 22.02 1.72
CA VAL A 138 -0.73 22.39 3.14
C VAL A 138 0.44 21.89 3.99
N ALA A 139 0.57 22.38 5.22
CA ALA A 139 1.63 21.96 6.13
C ALA A 139 1.38 20.54 6.68
N THR A 140 2.46 19.79 6.94
CA THR A 140 2.38 18.41 7.47
C THR A 140 1.66 18.35 8.82
N GLU A 141 1.81 19.39 9.63
CA GLU A 141 1.24 19.56 10.97
C GLU A 141 -0.28 19.62 10.92
N GLN A 142 -0.83 20.26 9.87
CA GLN A 142 -2.27 20.34 9.66
C GLN A 142 -2.85 18.96 9.31
N ILE A 143 -2.11 18.16 8.55
CA ILE A 143 -2.49 16.79 8.23
C ILE A 143 -2.39 15.88 9.46
N ARG A 144 -1.34 16.03 10.28
CA ARG A 144 -1.21 15.27 11.55
C ARG A 144 -2.35 15.55 12.52
N GLY A 145 -2.71 16.82 12.71
CA GLY A 145 -3.86 17.18 13.54
C GLY A 145 -5.18 16.60 13.02
N LEU A 146 -5.31 16.44 11.70
CA LEU A 146 -6.46 15.77 11.09
C LEU A 146 -6.47 14.27 11.37
N ILE A 147 -5.31 13.59 11.28
CA ILE A 147 -5.18 12.17 11.63
C ILE A 147 -5.57 11.96 13.10
N GLU A 148 -5.02 12.78 14.00
CA GLU A 148 -5.31 12.68 15.44
C GLU A 148 -6.81 12.84 15.73
N SER A 149 -7.46 13.83 15.11
CA SER A 149 -8.91 14.07 15.26
C SER A 149 -9.78 12.93 14.73
N ASN A 150 -9.24 12.06 13.87
CA ASN A 150 -9.93 10.93 13.24
C ASN A 150 -9.35 9.57 13.68
N THR A 151 -8.54 9.56 14.74
CA THR A 151 -8.01 8.33 15.34
C THR A 151 -8.94 7.89 16.46
N ALA A 152 -9.53 6.71 16.32
CA ALA A 152 -10.22 6.06 17.42
C ALA A 152 -9.17 5.43 18.37
N GLY A 153 -9.27 5.73 19.66
CA GLY A 153 -8.46 5.08 20.69
C GLY A 153 -8.85 3.62 20.90
N PRO A 154 -8.11 2.88 21.73
CA PRO A 154 -8.46 1.50 22.10
C PRO A 154 -9.86 1.44 22.73
N ASP A 155 -10.62 0.39 22.41
CA ASP A 155 -11.91 0.14 23.03
C ASP A 155 -11.69 -0.07 24.54
N LEU A 156 -12.55 0.56 25.36
CA LEU A 156 -12.41 0.56 26.83
C LEU A 156 -11.04 1.04 27.37
N GLY A 157 -10.21 1.69 26.53
CA GLY A 157 -8.88 2.20 26.89
C GLY A 157 -7.75 1.17 26.89
N PHE A 158 -8.03 -0.11 26.62
CA PHE A 158 -7.01 -1.18 26.61
C PHE A 158 -7.24 -2.29 25.58
N LEU A 159 -8.38 -2.33 24.89
CA LEU A 159 -8.68 -3.36 23.90
C LEU A 159 -8.37 -2.84 22.48
N GLY A 160 -7.43 -3.52 21.82
CA GLY A 160 -7.06 -3.24 20.45
C GLY A 160 -6.08 -2.07 20.27
N GLU A 161 -5.65 -1.87 19.03
CA GLU A 161 -4.72 -0.80 18.66
C GLU A 161 -5.50 0.46 18.23
N PRO A 162 -4.93 1.67 18.36
CA PRO A 162 -5.50 2.88 17.80
C PRO A 162 -5.65 2.78 16.28
N ARG A 163 -6.83 3.09 15.76
CA ARG A 163 -7.15 2.91 14.33
C ARG A 163 -7.69 4.19 13.72
N VAL A 164 -7.34 4.39 12.46
CA VAL A 164 -7.74 5.55 11.68
C VAL A 164 -8.71 5.10 10.60
N ASN A 165 -9.94 5.60 10.62
CA ASN A 165 -10.91 5.30 9.56
C ASN A 165 -10.59 6.13 8.32
N VAL A 166 -10.20 5.45 7.23
CA VAL A 166 -9.70 6.10 6.02
C VAL A 166 -10.79 6.87 5.28
N LEU A 167 -12.03 6.36 5.27
CA LEU A 167 -13.16 7.03 4.63
C LEU A 167 -13.45 8.36 5.32
N THR A 168 -13.66 8.32 6.65
CA THR A 168 -13.95 9.52 7.45
C THR A 168 -12.80 10.53 7.36
N LEU A 169 -11.55 10.05 7.43
CA LEU A 169 -10.37 10.91 7.29
C LEU A 169 -10.31 11.58 5.91
N ASN A 170 -10.61 10.86 4.82
CA ASN A 170 -10.60 11.43 3.47
C ASN A 170 -11.75 12.44 3.27
N ILE A 171 -12.94 12.20 3.85
CA ILE A 171 -14.05 13.17 3.83
C ILE A 171 -13.65 14.44 4.59
N ALA A 172 -13.08 14.30 5.79
CA ALA A 172 -12.62 15.43 6.58
C ALA A 172 -11.47 16.20 5.90
N LEU A 173 -10.59 15.48 5.19
CA LEU A 173 -9.52 16.07 4.39
C LEU A 173 -10.08 16.91 3.25
N GLU A 174 -11.06 16.40 2.51
CA GLU A 174 -11.68 17.14 1.40
C GLU A 174 -12.43 18.38 1.89
N GLY A 175 -13.16 18.26 3.00
CA GLY A 175 -13.90 19.40 3.57
C GLY A 175 -13.01 20.53 4.09
N ARG A 176 -11.80 20.23 4.59
CA ARG A 176 -10.86 21.25 5.11
C ARG A 176 -9.84 21.71 4.08
N PHE A 177 -9.38 20.80 3.22
CA PHE A 177 -8.28 20.97 2.27
C PHE A 177 -8.65 20.36 0.91
N PRO A 178 -9.62 20.95 0.17
CA PRO A 178 -10.09 20.42 -1.10
C PRO A 178 -8.94 20.34 -2.12
N LYS A 179 -9.03 19.39 -3.06
CA LYS A 179 -8.02 19.30 -4.13
C LYS A 179 -8.08 20.58 -4.96
N LYS A 180 -6.92 21.17 -5.23
CA LYS A 180 -6.77 22.25 -6.19
C LYS A 180 -6.82 21.71 -7.61
#